data_AF-A0A0Q7ESL7-F1
#
_entry.id   AF-A0A0Q7ESL7-F1
#
_cell.length_a   1.000
_cell.length_b   1.000
_cell.length_c   1.000
_cell.angle_alpha   90.00
_cell.angle_beta   90.00
_cell.angle_gamma   90.00
#
_symmetry.space_group_name_H-M   'P 1'
#
loop_
_entity.id
_entity.type
_entity.pdbx_description
1 polymer ?
#
loop_
_entity_poly.entity_id
_entity_poly.type
_entity_poly.pdbx_seq_one_letter_code
_entity_poly.pdbx_strand_id
1 'polypeptide(L)'
;MPAFLIPSNPEFWVGAGLLIFLGIVIFVAKAPKTINAALDATTAKIQADLDEAARIREEAQRLLAQLKAERAEAEVQAKEMLAAAQDEARRYEAEAKAKLEESLARRQQLAERKIANAEAQAAAEVKAAAADLAAQAAEVVLTKRLAGTKTDPLVDRAISQLSSKLQ
;
A
#
# COMPACT_ATOMS: atom_id res chain seq x y z
N MET A 1 5.93 -54.14 -91.41
CA MET A 1 5.51 -54.42 -90.02
C MET A 1 6.76 -54.78 -89.23
N PRO A 2 6.97 -54.24 -88.03
CA PRO A 2 8.25 -54.37 -87.36
C PRO A 2 8.53 -55.83 -86.95
N ALA A 3 9.76 -56.30 -87.19
CA ALA A 3 10.19 -57.71 -87.12
C ALA A 3 10.21 -58.33 -85.71
N PHE A 4 9.71 -57.61 -84.70
CA PHE A 4 9.64 -58.09 -83.32
C PHE A 4 8.38 -58.92 -83.02
N LEU A 5 7.40 -59.01 -83.94
CA LEU A 5 6.14 -59.74 -83.74
C LEU A 5 6.13 -61.17 -84.32
N ILE A 6 7.29 -61.71 -84.67
CA ILE A 6 7.43 -63.04 -85.26
C ILE A 6 7.74 -64.05 -84.12
N PRO A 7 6.91 -65.09 -83.90
CA PRO A 7 7.06 -66.02 -82.76
C PRO A 7 8.34 -66.89 -82.81
N SER A 8 9.06 -66.85 -83.93
CA SER A 8 10.33 -67.54 -84.18
C SER A 8 11.57 -66.78 -83.68
N ASN A 9 11.41 -65.53 -83.20
CA ASN A 9 12.52 -64.67 -82.79
C ASN A 9 12.58 -64.56 -81.25
N PRO A 10 13.73 -64.82 -80.58
CA PRO A 10 13.85 -64.78 -79.13
C PRO A 10 13.42 -63.44 -78.50
N GLU A 11 13.62 -62.33 -79.23
CA GLU A 11 13.25 -60.98 -78.79
C GLU A 11 11.73 -60.82 -78.53
N PHE A 12 10.87 -61.55 -79.26
CA PHE A 12 9.42 -61.54 -79.03
C PHE A 12 9.05 -62.10 -77.66
N TRP A 13 9.65 -63.23 -77.28
CA TRP A 13 9.41 -63.87 -75.98
C TRP A 13 10.03 -63.08 -74.82
N VAL A 14 11.16 -62.41 -75.03
CA VAL A 14 11.73 -61.46 -74.06
C VAL A 14 10.81 -60.26 -73.86
N GLY A 15 10.29 -59.67 -74.93
CA GLY A 15 9.32 -58.56 -74.85
C GLY A 15 7.99 -58.97 -74.21
N ALA A 16 7.48 -60.15 -74.53
CA ALA A 16 6.29 -60.72 -73.89
C ALA A 16 6.52 -61.00 -72.39
N GLY A 17 7.69 -61.53 -72.02
CA GLY A 17 8.10 -61.72 -70.63
C GLY A 17 8.21 -60.40 -69.86
N LEU A 18 8.78 -59.36 -70.47
CA LEU A 18 8.85 -58.02 -69.89
C LEU A 18 7.46 -57.41 -69.68
N LEU A 19 6.54 -57.55 -70.64
CA LEU A 19 5.16 -57.06 -70.52
C LEU A 19 4.38 -57.80 -69.43
N ILE A 20 4.53 -59.12 -69.33
CA ILE A 20 3.92 -59.91 -68.26
C ILE A 20 4.50 -59.50 -66.90
N PHE A 21 5.82 -59.32 -66.80
CA PHE A 21 6.48 -58.84 -65.58
C PHE A 21 5.99 -57.44 -65.19
N LEU A 22 5.94 -56.51 -66.14
CA LEU A 22 5.45 -55.16 -65.90
C LEU A 22 3.96 -55.16 -65.51
N GLY A 23 3.16 -56.03 -66.14
CA GLY A 23 1.77 -56.28 -65.76
C GLY A 23 1.65 -56.79 -64.33
N ILE A 24 2.46 -57.77 -63.92
CA ILE A 24 2.48 -58.27 -62.54
C ILE A 24 2.90 -57.15 -61.56
N VAL A 25 3.93 -56.37 -61.89
CA VAL A 25 4.42 -55.27 -61.02
C VAL A 25 3.37 -54.16 -60.85
N ILE A 26 2.65 -53.81 -61.93
CA ILE A 26 1.64 -52.76 -61.92
C ILE A 26 0.33 -53.25 -61.27
N PHE A 27 -0.16 -54.44 -61.66
CA PHE A 27 -1.49 -54.93 -61.24
C PHE A 27 -1.46 -55.76 -59.96
N VAL A 28 -0.48 -56.65 -59.80
CA VAL A 28 -0.38 -57.55 -58.63
C VAL A 28 0.40 -56.87 -57.50
N ALA A 29 1.60 -56.37 -57.78
CA ALA A 29 2.43 -55.73 -56.76
C ALA A 29 2.01 -54.27 -56.47
N LYS A 30 1.17 -53.66 -57.31
CA LYS A 30 0.67 -52.28 -57.17
C LYS A 30 1.77 -51.25 -56.86
N ALA A 31 2.99 -51.50 -57.35
CA ALA A 31 4.16 -50.68 -57.09
C ALA A 31 3.97 -49.17 -57.36
N PRO A 32 3.30 -48.73 -58.46
CA PRO A 32 3.08 -47.29 -58.67
C PRO A 32 2.14 -46.68 -57.62
N LYS A 33 1.14 -47.44 -57.13
CA LYS A 33 0.20 -46.94 -56.12
C LYS A 33 0.88 -46.78 -54.76
N THR A 34 1.75 -47.70 -54.37
CA THR A 34 2.46 -47.62 -53.08
C THR A 34 3.47 -46.48 -53.06
N ILE A 35 4.17 -46.24 -54.17
CA ILE A 35 5.10 -45.11 -54.32
C ILE A 35 4.33 -43.78 -54.22
N ASN A 36 3.23 -43.62 -54.96
CA ASN A 36 2.42 -42.41 -54.88
C ASN A 36 1.85 -42.20 -53.47
N ALA A 37 1.34 -43.26 -52.82
CA ALA A 37 0.83 -43.16 -51.45
C ALA A 37 1.90 -42.75 -50.44
N ALA A 38 3.15 -43.19 -50.60
CA ALA A 38 4.25 -42.77 -49.72
C ALA A 38 4.62 -41.30 -49.93
N LEU A 39 4.62 -40.82 -51.18
CA LEU A 39 4.82 -39.41 -51.51
C LEU A 39 3.69 -38.55 -50.94
N ASP A 40 2.43 -38.94 -51.16
CA ASP A 40 1.25 -38.25 -50.63
C ASP A 40 1.27 -38.19 -49.09
N ALA A 41 1.65 -39.29 -48.42
CA ALA A 41 1.80 -39.32 -46.97
C ALA A 41 2.89 -38.35 -46.48
N THR A 42 3.98 -38.23 -47.22
CA THR A 42 5.06 -37.29 -46.89
C THR A 42 4.59 -35.85 -47.07
N THR A 43 3.90 -35.54 -48.16
CA THR A 43 3.31 -34.21 -48.41
C THR A 43 2.28 -33.86 -47.36
N ALA A 44 1.40 -34.78 -46.99
CA ALA A 44 0.40 -34.58 -45.95
C ALA A 44 1.04 -34.32 -44.58
N LYS A 45 2.12 -35.04 -44.25
CA LYS A 45 2.88 -34.80 -43.02
C LYS A 45 3.54 -33.43 -43.01
N ILE A 46 4.20 -33.03 -44.10
CA ILE A 46 4.83 -31.71 -44.20
C ILE A 46 3.78 -30.60 -44.08
N GLN A 47 2.63 -30.76 -44.75
CA GLN A 47 1.54 -29.80 -44.65
C GLN A 47 1.02 -29.68 -43.21
N ALA A 48 0.82 -30.82 -42.52
CA ALA A 48 0.40 -30.82 -41.12
C ALA A 48 1.44 -30.15 -40.20
N ASP A 49 2.73 -30.42 -40.40
CA ASP A 49 3.82 -29.79 -39.63
C ASP A 49 3.88 -28.27 -39.87
N LEU A 50 3.64 -27.81 -41.12
CA LEU A 50 3.59 -26.39 -41.48
C LEU A 50 2.36 -25.69 -40.88
N ASP A 51 1.19 -26.35 -40.92
CA ASP A 51 -0.05 -25.83 -40.34
C ASP A 51 0.07 -25.71 -38.82
N GLU A 52 0.70 -26.69 -38.16
CA GLU A 52 0.99 -26.63 -36.73
C GLU A 52 1.99 -25.52 -36.39
N ALA A 53 3.07 -25.38 -37.16
CA ALA A 53 4.03 -24.30 -36.97
C ALA A 53 3.38 -22.91 -37.16
N ALA A 54 2.47 -22.77 -38.14
CA ALA A 54 1.70 -21.56 -38.34
C ALA A 54 0.76 -21.28 -37.16
N ARG A 55 0.07 -22.30 -36.64
CA ARG A 55 -0.79 -22.19 -35.44
C ARG A 55 0.00 -21.73 -34.22
N ILE A 56 1.14 -22.38 -33.94
CA ILE A 56 2.02 -22.03 -32.81
C ILE A 56 2.53 -20.60 -32.95
N ARG A 57 2.91 -20.18 -34.16
CA ARG A 57 3.34 -18.80 -34.41
C ARG A 57 2.21 -17.81 -34.14
N GLU A 58 1.00 -18.09 -34.57
CA GLU A 58 -0.16 -17.25 -34.32
C GLU A 58 -0.48 -17.15 -32.82
N GLU A 59 -0.47 -18.29 -32.11
CA GLU A 59 -0.64 -18.33 -30.66
C GLU A 59 0.44 -17.51 -29.92
N ALA A 60 1.70 -17.65 -30.32
CA ALA A 60 2.81 -16.88 -29.75
C ALA A 60 2.66 -15.38 -30.01
N GLN A 61 2.21 -14.99 -31.21
CA GLN A 61 1.95 -13.59 -31.55
C GLN A 61 0.78 -13.02 -30.74
N ARG A 62 -0.31 -13.78 -30.57
CA ARG A 62 -1.44 -13.41 -29.72
C ARG A 62 -1.01 -13.24 -28.27
N LEU A 63 -0.24 -14.18 -27.73
CA LEU A 63 0.29 -14.11 -26.37
C LEU A 63 1.21 -12.89 -26.18
N LEU A 64 2.10 -12.62 -27.15
CA LEU A 64 2.98 -11.46 -27.09
C LEU A 64 2.18 -10.14 -27.10
N ALA A 65 1.12 -10.06 -27.90
CA ALA A 65 0.25 -8.90 -27.94
C ALA A 65 -0.49 -8.70 -26.61
N GLN A 66 -1.02 -9.78 -26.02
CA GLN A 66 -1.66 -9.76 -24.70
C GLN A 66 -0.69 -9.28 -23.62
N LEU A 67 0.51 -9.86 -23.54
CA LEU A 67 1.52 -9.46 -22.55
C LEU A 67 1.97 -8.00 -22.72
N LYS A 68 2.05 -7.49 -23.95
CA LYS A 68 2.35 -6.07 -24.19
C LYS A 68 1.23 -5.15 -23.70
N ALA A 69 -0.02 -5.52 -23.97
CA ALA A 69 -1.17 -4.77 -23.48
C ALA A 69 -1.25 -4.79 -21.95
N GLU A 70 -1.10 -5.96 -21.34
CA GLU A 70 -1.10 -6.14 -19.89
C GLU A 70 0.05 -5.36 -19.22
N ARG A 71 1.26 -5.38 -19.80
CA ARG A 71 2.37 -4.55 -19.30
C ARG A 71 2.07 -3.06 -19.37
N ALA A 72 1.51 -2.58 -20.48
CA ALA A 72 1.16 -1.17 -20.63
C ALA A 72 0.08 -0.77 -19.61
N GLU A 73 -0.92 -1.62 -19.39
CA GLU A 73 -1.95 -1.40 -18.39
C GLU A 73 -1.37 -1.40 -16.96
N ALA A 74 -0.52 -2.37 -16.62
CA ALA A 74 0.15 -2.44 -15.33
C ALA A 74 1.03 -1.21 -15.07
N GLU A 75 1.74 -0.70 -16.07
CA GLU A 75 2.52 0.54 -15.96
C GLU A 75 1.63 1.76 -15.69
N VAL A 76 0.46 1.85 -16.33
CA VAL A 76 -0.50 2.93 -16.06
C VAL A 76 -1.06 2.81 -14.64
N GLN A 77 -1.52 1.63 -14.24
CA GLN A 77 -2.04 1.38 -12.89
C GLN A 77 -0.98 1.67 -11.82
N ALA A 78 0.29 1.31 -12.04
CA ALA A 78 1.37 1.60 -11.12
C ALA A 78 1.62 3.12 -10.98
N LYS A 79 1.55 3.87 -12.08
CA LYS A 79 1.66 5.35 -12.05
C LYS A 79 0.49 5.98 -11.31
N GLU A 80 -0.73 5.52 -11.56
CA GLU A 80 -1.94 5.98 -10.86
C GLU A 80 -1.87 5.68 -9.36
N MET A 81 -1.44 4.47 -8.99
CA MET A 81 -1.23 4.07 -7.60
C MET A 81 -0.21 4.96 -6.91
N LEU A 82 0.91 5.26 -7.57
CA LEU A 82 1.93 6.14 -7.01
C LEU A 82 1.43 7.57 -6.85
N ALA A 83 0.70 8.10 -7.84
CA ALA A 83 0.08 9.42 -7.76
C ALA A 83 -0.92 9.51 -6.59
N ALA A 84 -1.83 8.53 -6.49
CA ALA A 84 -2.78 8.44 -5.39
C ALA A 84 -2.09 8.35 -4.03
N ALA A 85 -1.03 7.55 -3.90
CA ALA A 85 -0.27 7.43 -2.67
C ALA A 85 0.42 8.75 -2.28
N GLN A 86 0.95 9.51 -3.26
CA GLN A 86 1.54 10.82 -3.00
C GLN A 86 0.49 11.85 -2.56
N ASP A 87 -0.66 11.88 -3.21
CA ASP A 87 -1.75 12.79 -2.83
C ASP A 87 -2.30 12.47 -1.45
N GLU A 88 -2.45 11.19 -1.13
CA GLU A 88 -2.85 10.71 0.19
C GLU A 88 -1.81 11.08 1.25
N ALA A 89 -0.51 10.89 0.96
CA ALA A 89 0.56 11.30 1.87
C ALA A 89 0.56 12.81 2.15
N ARG A 90 0.34 13.66 1.13
CA ARG A 90 0.22 15.11 1.31
C ARG A 90 -0.99 15.48 2.16
N ARG A 91 -2.12 14.79 1.97
CA ARG A 91 -3.33 14.99 2.78
C ARG A 91 -3.08 14.63 4.24
N TYR A 92 -2.47 13.47 4.49
CA TYR A 92 -2.09 13.04 5.84
C TYR A 92 -1.09 14.00 6.48
N GLU A 93 -0.11 14.51 5.73
CA GLU A 93 0.84 15.49 6.24
C GLU A 93 0.15 16.79 6.67
N ALA A 94 -0.76 17.31 5.84
CA ALA A 94 -1.53 18.51 6.15
C ALA A 94 -2.42 18.31 7.39
N GLU A 95 -3.13 17.18 7.48
CA GLU A 95 -3.97 16.84 8.63
C GLU A 95 -3.14 16.65 9.91
N ALA A 96 -1.99 15.98 9.81
CA ALA A 96 -1.08 15.77 10.93
C ALA A 96 -0.51 17.10 11.44
N LYS A 97 -0.12 18.01 10.54
CA LYS A 97 0.33 19.35 10.91
C LYS A 97 -0.77 20.13 11.64
N ALA A 98 -1.99 20.16 11.10
CA ALA A 98 -3.11 20.83 11.74
C ALA A 98 -3.41 20.26 13.14
N LYS A 99 -3.42 18.92 13.29
CA LYS A 99 -3.60 18.26 14.59
C LYS A 99 -2.45 18.55 15.57
N LEU A 100 -1.22 18.65 15.07
CA LEU A 100 -0.05 18.98 15.88
C LEU A 100 -0.15 20.42 16.40
N GLU A 101 -0.46 21.38 15.53
CA GLU A 101 -0.66 22.78 15.89
C GLU A 101 -1.78 22.94 16.93
N GLU A 102 -2.91 22.26 16.73
CA GLU A 102 -4.01 22.26 17.69
C GLU A 102 -3.59 21.67 19.05
N SER A 103 -2.84 20.57 19.04
CA SER A 103 -2.32 19.94 20.25
C SER A 103 -1.33 20.85 21.00
N LEU A 104 -0.44 21.52 20.26
CA LEU A 104 0.51 22.49 20.82
C LEU A 104 -0.22 23.69 21.42
N ALA A 105 -1.21 24.25 20.72
CA ALA A 105 -2.02 25.35 21.22
C ALA A 105 -2.76 24.98 22.53
N ARG A 106 -3.37 23.78 22.59
CA ARG A 106 -4.00 23.29 23.82
C ARG A 106 -2.99 23.12 24.96
N ARG A 107 -1.80 22.55 24.67
CA ARG A 107 -0.74 22.39 25.68
C ARG A 107 -0.23 23.72 26.19
N GLN A 108 -0.07 24.71 25.31
CA GLN A 108 0.32 26.06 25.66
C GLN A 108 -0.71 26.70 26.60
N GLN A 109 -2.00 26.66 26.24
CA GLN A 109 -3.07 27.18 27.10
C GLN A 109 -3.13 26.49 28.46
N LEU A 110 -2.90 25.18 28.52
CA LEU A 110 -2.85 24.44 29.78
C LEU A 110 -1.63 24.87 30.63
N ALA A 111 -0.48 25.09 30.01
CA ALA A 111 0.71 25.58 30.71
C ALA A 111 0.48 27.01 31.25
N GLU A 112 -0.07 27.91 30.44
CA GLU A 112 -0.41 29.28 30.85
C GLU A 112 -1.40 29.28 32.02
N ARG A 113 -2.46 28.46 31.95
CA ARG A 113 -3.42 28.31 33.06
C ARG A 113 -2.76 27.78 34.33
N LYS A 114 -1.82 26.83 34.22
CA LYS A 114 -1.06 26.31 35.37
C LYS A 114 -0.16 27.37 35.98
N ILE A 115 0.52 28.17 35.16
CA ILE A 115 1.36 29.29 35.61
C ILE A 115 0.50 30.31 36.34
N ALA A 116 -0.61 30.76 35.75
CA ALA A 116 -1.51 31.73 36.38
C ALA A 116 -2.06 31.23 37.72
N ASN A 117 -2.43 29.94 37.81
CA ASN A 117 -2.87 29.35 39.07
C ASN A 117 -1.75 29.30 40.11
N ALA A 118 -0.52 28.96 39.70
CA ALA A 118 0.64 28.94 40.60
C ALA A 118 1.01 30.35 41.09
N GLU A 119 0.92 31.37 40.23
CA GLU A 119 1.13 32.78 40.58
C GLU A 119 0.08 33.27 41.60
N ALA A 120 -1.19 32.95 41.37
CA ALA A 120 -2.27 33.29 42.30
C ALA A 120 -2.08 32.62 43.67
N GLN A 121 -1.69 31.35 43.67
CA GLN A 121 -1.38 30.58 44.88
C GLN A 121 -0.19 31.19 45.64
N ALA A 122 0.91 31.50 44.95
CA ALA A 122 2.09 32.11 45.55
C ALA A 122 1.79 33.50 46.13
N ALA A 123 0.98 34.32 45.44
CA ALA A 123 0.55 35.61 45.94
C ALA A 123 -0.31 35.49 47.20
N ALA A 124 -1.21 34.49 47.25
CA ALA A 124 -2.02 34.20 48.42
C ALA A 124 -1.15 33.74 49.62
N GLU A 125 -0.16 32.90 49.38
CA GLU A 125 0.79 32.42 50.40
C GLU A 125 1.63 33.57 50.98
N VAL A 126 2.17 34.46 50.13
CA VAL A 126 2.90 35.65 50.59
C VAL A 126 2.02 36.56 51.43
N LYS A 127 0.76 36.77 51.02
CA LYS A 127 -0.20 37.59 51.75
C LYS A 127 -0.56 36.97 53.11
N ALA A 128 -0.75 35.65 53.17
CA ALA A 128 -0.99 34.93 54.41
C ALA A 128 0.21 35.05 55.36
N ALA A 129 1.43 34.79 54.88
CA ALA A 129 2.65 34.93 55.68
C ALA A 129 2.86 36.37 56.20
N ALA A 130 2.54 37.38 55.39
CA ALA A 130 2.60 38.78 55.83
C ALA A 130 1.55 39.10 56.90
N ALA A 131 0.33 38.57 56.78
CA ALA A 131 -0.72 38.73 57.78
C ALA A 131 -0.35 38.05 59.10
N ASP A 132 0.21 36.85 59.05
CA ASP A 132 0.69 36.11 60.23
C ASP A 132 1.82 36.86 60.93
N LEU A 133 2.79 37.39 60.17
CA LEU A 133 3.87 38.20 60.71
C LEU A 133 3.35 39.50 61.36
N ALA A 134 2.38 40.16 60.74
CA ALA A 134 1.75 41.36 61.28
C ALA A 134 0.97 41.06 62.58
N ALA A 135 0.26 39.92 62.64
CA ALA A 135 -0.45 39.47 63.83
C ALA A 135 0.52 39.18 64.99
N GLN A 136 1.61 38.45 64.72
CA GLN A 136 2.67 38.19 65.72
C GLN A 136 3.32 39.50 66.20
N ALA A 137 3.62 40.44 65.30
CA ALA A 137 4.17 41.74 65.68
C ALA A 137 3.20 42.55 66.55
N ALA A 138 1.90 42.55 66.20
CA ALA A 138 0.86 43.19 67.00
C ALA A 138 0.74 42.57 68.40
N GLU A 139 0.80 41.24 68.52
CA GLU A 139 0.82 40.52 69.80
C GLU A 139 2.02 40.94 70.66
N VAL A 140 3.23 40.98 70.09
CA VAL A 140 4.45 41.42 70.78
C VAL A 140 4.35 42.88 71.25
N VAL A 141 3.80 43.77 70.42
CA VAL A 141 3.61 45.18 70.80
C VAL A 141 2.58 45.31 71.92
N LEU A 142 1.46 44.59 71.83
CA LEU A 142 0.39 44.65 72.81
C LEU A 142 0.86 44.10 74.17
N THR A 143 1.55 42.96 74.19
CA THR A 143 2.13 42.35 75.41
C THR A 143 3.17 43.26 76.06
N LYS A 144 4.06 43.90 75.28
CA LYS A 144 5.00 44.92 75.81
C LYS A 144 4.29 46.14 76.40
N ARG A 145 3.19 46.59 75.78
CA ARG A 145 2.39 47.71 76.31
C ARG A 145 1.75 47.33 77.64
N LEU A 146 1.12 46.16 77.71
CA LEU A 146 0.49 45.60 78.92
C LEU A 146 1.50 45.46 80.06
N ALA A 147 2.73 45.00 79.79
CA ALA A 147 3.79 44.90 80.79
C ALA A 147 4.25 46.27 81.36
N GLY A 148 4.06 47.36 80.62
CA GLY A 148 4.43 48.72 81.03
C GLY A 148 3.34 49.51 81.76
N THR A 149 2.08 49.07 81.69
CA THR A 149 0.92 49.71 82.34
C THR A 149 0.50 48.97 83.60
N LYS A 150 0.61 49.60 84.77
CA LYS A 150 0.20 49.04 86.08
C LYS A 150 -1.32 48.98 86.31
N THR A 151 -2.10 49.68 85.49
CA THR A 151 -3.56 49.64 85.44
C THR A 151 -3.96 49.52 83.97
N ASP A 152 -4.93 48.66 83.65
CA ASP A 152 -5.33 48.36 82.28
C ASP A 152 -6.49 49.27 81.82
N PRO A 153 -6.23 50.39 81.12
CA PRO A 153 -7.28 51.27 80.62
C PRO A 153 -8.20 50.62 79.57
N LEU A 154 -7.86 49.43 79.03
CA LEU A 154 -8.76 48.66 78.18
C LEU A 154 -9.86 47.97 78.99
N VAL A 155 -9.56 47.54 80.22
CA VAL A 155 -10.55 46.99 81.15
C VAL A 155 -11.55 48.09 81.56
N ASP A 156 -11.07 49.28 81.88
CA ASP A 156 -11.95 50.42 82.20
C ASP A 156 -12.86 50.81 81.02
N ARG A 157 -12.33 50.79 79.79
CA ARG A 157 -13.15 51.02 78.59
C ARG A 157 -14.13 49.89 78.33
N ALA A 158 -13.74 48.63 78.47
CA ALA A 158 -14.61 47.47 78.29
C ALA A 158 -15.76 47.49 79.31
N ILE A 159 -15.48 47.86 80.56
CA ILE A 159 -16.49 48.06 81.62
C ILE A 159 -17.44 49.21 81.23
N SER A 160 -16.92 50.33 80.71
CA SER A 160 -17.78 51.45 80.25
C SER A 160 -18.65 51.09 79.04
N GLN A 161 -18.12 50.31 78.08
CA GLN A 161 -18.86 49.87 76.89
C GLN A 161 -19.96 48.87 77.26
N LEU A 162 -19.68 47.96 78.21
CA LEU A 162 -20.68 47.04 78.74
C LEU A 162 -21.78 47.79 79.48
N SER A 163 -21.41 48.80 80.28
CA SER A 163 -22.38 49.68 80.95
C SER A 163 -23.23 50.50 79.96
N SER A 164 -22.67 50.91 78.81
CA SER A 164 -23.41 51.66 77.77
C SER A 164 -24.36 50.80 76.92
N LYS A 165 -24.17 49.48 76.86
CA LYS A 165 -25.05 48.53 76.17
C LYS A 165 -26.15 47.94 77.06
N LEU A 166 -26.11 48.23 78.37
CA LEU A 166 -27.05 47.76 79.39
C LEU A 166 -27.98 48.86 79.92
N GLN A 167 -27.88 50.08 79.38
CA GLN A 167 -28.92 51.12 79.45
C GLN A 167 -29.71 51.12 78.14
#